data_AF-Q45NL3-F1
#
_entry.id   AF-Q45NL3-F1
#
_cell.length_a   1.000
_cell.length_b   1.000
_cell.length_c   1.000
_cell.angle_alpha   90.00
_cell.angle_beta   90.00
_cell.angle_gamma   90.00
#
_symmetry.space_group_name_H-M   'P 1'
#
loop_
_entity.id
_entity.type
_entity.pdbx_description
1 polymer ?
#
loop_
_entity_poly.entity_id
_entity_poly.type
_entity_poly.pdbx_seq_one_letter_code
_entity_poly.pdbx_strand_id
1 'polypeptide(L)'
;MGKSYPTVSADYQKAVEKAKRKLRGFIAEKKCAPLMLRLAWHSAGTFDSKTKTGGPFGTIKHQAELAHGANNGLDIAVRLLEPLKEQFPIISYADFYQLAEVVAVGITGWNLEIPFHPR
;
A
#
# COMPACT_ATOMS: atom_id res chain seq x y z
N MET A 1 4.54 -2.46 24.59
CA MET A 1 4.87 -1.08 24.20
C MET A 1 3.90 -0.66 23.10
N GLY A 2 3.31 0.54 23.22
CA GLY A 2 2.39 1.08 22.20
C GLY A 2 3.12 1.50 20.92
N LYS A 3 2.37 1.74 19.84
CA LYS A 3 2.91 2.28 18.58
C LYS A 3 3.32 3.75 18.79
N SER A 4 4.51 4.12 18.35
CA SER A 4 4.96 5.51 18.25
C SER A 4 5.15 5.84 16.77
N TYR A 5 4.31 6.71 16.23
CA TYR A 5 4.31 7.05 14.81
C TYR A 5 5.27 8.23 14.55
N PRO A 6 6.01 8.22 13.43
CA PRO A 6 6.87 9.35 13.06
C PRO A 6 6.04 10.57 12.66
N THR A 7 6.62 11.75 12.84
CA THR A 7 6.06 13.00 12.29
C THR A 7 6.46 13.13 10.83
N VAL A 8 5.48 13.35 9.95
CA VAL A 8 5.71 13.66 8.54
C VAL A 8 5.45 15.15 8.27
N SER A 9 5.99 15.67 7.16
CA SER A 9 5.75 17.06 6.77
C SER A 9 4.29 17.30 6.37
N ALA A 10 3.84 18.56 6.45
CA ALA A 10 2.50 18.94 6.02
C ALA A 10 2.26 18.61 4.52
N ASP A 11 3.30 18.69 3.70
CA ASP A 11 3.20 18.36 2.27
C ASP A 11 3.07 16.85 2.04
N TYR A 12 3.72 16.03 2.87
CA TYR A 12 3.52 14.58 2.84
C TYR A 12 2.07 14.23 3.21
N GLN A 13 1.52 14.84 4.27
CA GLN A 13 0.13 14.61 4.67
C GLN A 13 -0.85 15.02 3.57
N LYS A 14 -0.66 16.19 2.94
CA LYS A 14 -1.48 16.63 1.80
C LYS A 14 -1.38 15.68 0.62
N ALA A 15 -0.19 15.14 0.34
CA ALA A 15 0.02 14.16 -0.71
C ALA A 15 -0.72 12.85 -0.42
N VAL A 16 -0.66 12.34 0.81
CA VAL A 16 -1.40 11.14 1.27
C VAL A 16 -2.90 11.32 1.05
N GLU A 17 -3.48 12.44 1.47
CA GLU A 17 -4.91 12.71 1.29
C GLU A 17 -5.30 12.78 -0.20
N LYS A 18 -4.46 13.40 -1.03
CA LYS A 18 -4.68 13.45 -2.48
C LYS A 18 -4.55 12.08 -3.12
N ALA A 19 -3.57 11.27 -2.72
CA ALA A 19 -3.38 9.90 -3.18
C ALA A 19 -4.55 9.01 -2.79
N LYS A 20 -5.04 9.12 -1.55
CA LYS A 20 -6.22 8.38 -1.04
C LYS A 20 -7.45 8.60 -1.92
N ARG A 21 -7.74 9.86 -2.29
CA ARG A 21 -8.87 10.19 -3.17
C ARG A 21 -8.69 9.61 -4.58
N LYS A 22 -7.49 9.70 -5.16
CA LYS A 22 -7.23 9.15 -6.49
C LYS A 22 -7.27 7.62 -6.50
N LEU A 23 -6.68 6.97 -5.50
CA LEU A 23 -6.77 5.52 -5.30
C LEU A 23 -8.23 5.09 -5.21
N ARG A 24 -9.09 5.86 -4.54
CA ARG A 24 -10.51 5.51 -4.41
C ARG A 24 -11.21 5.42 -5.76
N GLY A 25 -11.05 6.44 -6.60
CA GLY A 25 -11.60 6.44 -7.96
C GLY A 25 -11.01 5.32 -8.82
N PHE A 26 -9.68 5.20 -8.82
CA PHE A 26 -8.96 4.22 -9.63
C PHE A 26 -9.34 2.77 -9.29
N ILE A 27 -9.33 2.40 -8.00
CA ILE A 27 -9.60 1.05 -7.54
C ILE A 27 -11.05 0.65 -7.84
N ALA A 28 -12.00 1.58 -7.67
CA ALA A 28 -13.41 1.36 -8.01
C ALA A 28 -13.61 1.18 -9.51
N GLU A 29 -13.03 2.05 -10.34
CA GLU A 29 -13.13 1.99 -11.81
C GLU A 29 -12.53 0.69 -12.37
N LYS A 30 -11.35 0.31 -11.90
CA LYS A 30 -10.64 -0.90 -12.36
C LYS A 30 -11.14 -2.20 -11.73
N LYS A 31 -12.06 -2.12 -10.75
CA LYS A 31 -12.58 -3.28 -10.00
C LYS A 31 -11.48 -4.17 -9.43
N CYS A 32 -10.38 -3.57 -8.97
CA CYS A 32 -9.16 -4.29 -8.57
C CYS A 32 -8.93 -4.32 -7.04
N ALA A 33 -9.94 -3.99 -6.24
CA ALA A 33 -9.83 -3.96 -4.78
C ALA A 33 -9.27 -5.26 -4.16
N PRO A 34 -9.70 -6.48 -4.55
CA PRO A 34 -9.12 -7.72 -4.00
C PRO A 34 -7.63 -7.87 -4.29
N LEU A 35 -7.18 -7.42 -5.46
CA LEU A 35 -5.77 -7.49 -5.86
C LEU A 35 -4.92 -6.49 -5.06
N MET A 36 -5.44 -5.29 -4.77
CA MET A 36 -4.76 -4.29 -3.95
C MET A 36 -4.62 -4.73 -2.50
N LEU A 37 -5.67 -5.35 -1.95
CA LEU A 37 -5.63 -5.96 -0.63
C LEU A 37 -4.60 -7.09 -0.57
N ARG A 38 -4.56 -7.97 -1.58
CA ARG A 38 -3.56 -9.05 -1.66
C ARG A 38 -2.14 -8.49 -1.73
N LEU A 39 -1.89 -7.46 -2.54
CA LEU A 39 -0.57 -6.84 -2.66
C LEU A 39 -0.07 -6.33 -1.30
N ALA A 40 -0.90 -5.59 -0.57
CA ALA A 40 -0.53 -5.03 0.72
C ALA A 40 -0.35 -6.10 1.80
N TRP A 41 -1.20 -7.14 1.80
CA TRP A 41 -1.05 -8.32 2.66
C TRP A 41 0.29 -9.03 2.43
N HIS A 42 0.63 -9.33 1.17
CA HIS A 42 1.89 -10.00 0.84
C HIS A 42 3.12 -9.14 1.16
N SER A 43 3.01 -7.82 1.00
CA SER A 43 4.06 -6.88 1.40
C SER A 43 4.28 -6.90 2.92
N ALA A 44 3.21 -6.86 3.71
CA ALA A 44 3.29 -6.84 5.17
C ALA A 44 3.66 -8.20 5.79
N GLY A 45 3.18 -9.30 5.20
CA GLY A 45 3.27 -10.65 5.74
C GLY A 45 4.67 -11.27 5.76
N THR A 46 5.68 -10.57 5.23
CA THR A 46 7.08 -11.01 5.27
C THR A 46 7.80 -10.65 6.56
N PHE A 47 7.15 -9.91 7.48
CA PHE A 47 7.78 -9.48 8.73
C PHE A 47 8.06 -10.65 9.69
N ASP A 48 9.33 -10.81 10.09
CA ASP A 48 9.73 -11.71 11.17
C ASP A 48 10.04 -10.92 12.46
N SER A 49 9.34 -11.26 13.55
CA SER A 49 9.47 -10.56 14.83
C SER A 49 10.80 -10.83 15.54
N LYS A 50 11.46 -11.95 15.26
CA LYS A 50 12.74 -12.32 15.89
C LYS A 50 13.90 -11.53 15.27
N THR A 51 13.98 -11.51 13.95
CA THR A 51 15.06 -10.83 13.22
C THR A 51 14.75 -9.38 12.88
N LYS A 52 13.48 -8.95 12.98
CA LYS A 52 13.00 -7.63 12.56
C LYS A 52 13.27 -7.34 11.08
N THR A 53 13.21 -8.38 10.25
CA THR A 53 13.39 -8.30 8.80
C THR A 53 12.05 -8.44 8.07
N GLY A 54 12.00 -8.04 6.80
CA GLY A 54 10.77 -8.02 6.00
C GLY A 54 9.74 -7.00 6.49
N GLY A 55 8.50 -7.15 6.04
CA GLY A 55 7.37 -6.28 6.40
C GLY A 55 7.05 -5.20 5.37
N PRO A 56 6.08 -4.32 5.68
CA PRO A 56 5.50 -3.38 4.72
C PRO A 56 6.43 -2.18 4.50
N PHE A 57 7.53 -2.41 3.78
CA PHE A 57 8.59 -1.45 3.48
C PHE A 57 8.81 -1.25 1.97
N GLY A 58 7.84 -1.66 1.15
CA GLY A 58 7.81 -1.36 -0.29
C GLY A 58 8.77 -2.20 -1.13
N THR A 59 9.25 -3.33 -0.60
CA THR A 59 10.17 -4.25 -1.29
C THR A 59 9.46 -5.09 -2.36
N ILE A 60 8.16 -5.33 -2.21
CA ILE A 60 7.35 -6.14 -3.14
C ILE A 60 7.34 -5.66 -4.60
N LYS A 61 7.82 -4.45 -4.90
CA LYS A 61 8.01 -3.97 -6.28
C LYS A 61 9.23 -4.57 -6.97
N HIS A 62 10.17 -5.14 -6.22
CA HIS A 62 11.41 -5.67 -6.75
C HIS A 62 11.16 -7.03 -7.41
N GLN A 63 11.75 -7.25 -8.58
CA GLN A 63 11.54 -8.48 -9.35
C GLN A 63 11.91 -9.74 -8.57
N ALA A 64 12.93 -9.68 -7.71
CA ALA A 64 13.32 -10.80 -6.85
C ALA A 64 12.17 -11.22 -5.91
N GLU A 65 11.46 -10.27 -5.32
CA GLU A 65 10.32 -10.55 -4.44
C GLU A 65 9.07 -10.91 -5.23
N LEU A 66 8.81 -10.27 -6.37
CA LEU A 66 7.71 -10.64 -7.27
C LEU A 66 7.84 -12.06 -7.83
N ALA A 67 9.07 -12.55 -8.00
CA ALA A 67 9.36 -13.90 -8.47
C ALA A 67 9.08 -14.99 -7.43
N HIS A 68 8.80 -14.65 -6.16
CA HIS A 68 8.38 -15.62 -5.17
C HIS A 68 7.04 -16.27 -5.59
N GLY A 69 6.92 -17.59 -5.49
CA GLY A 69 5.71 -18.31 -5.94
C GLY A 69 4.40 -17.81 -5.32
N ALA A 70 4.42 -17.41 -4.05
CA ALA A 70 3.27 -16.82 -3.36
C ALA A 70 2.82 -15.49 -3.98
N ASN A 71 3.73 -14.74 -4.62
CA ASN A 71 3.49 -13.42 -5.20
C ASN A 71 3.08 -13.48 -6.69
N ASN A 72 2.83 -14.67 -7.24
CA ASN A 72 2.41 -14.82 -8.62
C ASN A 72 1.18 -13.94 -8.94
N GLY A 73 1.29 -13.11 -9.99
CA GLY A 73 0.29 -12.14 -10.42
C GLY A 73 0.30 -10.79 -9.69
N LEU A 74 1.17 -10.56 -8.70
CA LEU A 74 1.29 -9.25 -8.03
C LEU A 74 2.06 -8.22 -8.86
N ASP A 75 2.79 -8.66 -9.89
CA ASP A 75 3.39 -7.77 -10.89
C ASP A 75 2.31 -6.93 -11.61
N ILE A 76 1.12 -7.51 -11.81
CA ILE A 76 -0.04 -6.82 -12.38
C ILE A 76 -0.48 -5.68 -11.45
N ALA A 77 -0.51 -5.93 -10.14
CA ALA A 77 -0.91 -4.94 -9.15
C ALA A 77 0.08 -3.76 -9.09
N VAL A 78 1.39 -4.08 -9.06
CA VAL A 78 2.47 -3.08 -9.11
C VAL A 78 2.35 -2.22 -10.37
N ARG A 79 2.23 -2.86 -11.53
CA ARG A 79 2.11 -2.16 -12.83
C ARG A 79 0.85 -1.30 -12.94
N LEU A 80 -0.28 -1.71 -12.35
CA LEU A 80 -1.51 -0.91 -12.31
C LEU A 80 -1.35 0.34 -11.44
N LEU A 81 -0.62 0.24 -10.33
CA LEU A 81 -0.44 1.34 -9.39
C LEU A 81 0.67 2.31 -9.79
N GLU A 82 1.64 1.88 -10.60
CA GLU A 82 2.83 2.67 -10.95
C GLU A 82 2.51 4.07 -11.52
N PRO A 83 1.62 4.22 -12.54
CA PRO A 83 1.33 5.55 -13.09
C PRO A 83 0.65 6.49 -12.08
N LEU A 84 -0.03 5.92 -11.08
CA LEU A 84 -0.62 6.70 -10.00
C LEU A 84 0.43 7.07 -8.95
N LYS A 85 1.35 6.15 -8.64
CA LYS A 85 2.46 6.37 -7.71
C LYS A 85 3.44 7.44 -8.21
N GLU A 86 3.71 7.50 -9.51
CA GLU A 86 4.57 8.52 -10.15
C GLU A 86 4.06 9.96 -9.91
N GLN A 87 2.76 10.15 -9.72
CA GLN A 87 2.16 11.45 -9.40
C GLN A 87 2.42 11.90 -7.95
N PHE A 88 2.92 11.00 -7.10
CA PHE A 88 3.20 11.23 -5.69
C PHE A 88 4.64 10.79 -5.35
N PRO A 89 5.67 11.49 -5.88
CA PRO A 89 7.07 11.11 -5.67
C PRO A 89 7.48 11.23 -4.19
N ILE A 90 6.83 12.11 -3.43
CA ILE A 90 7.11 12.30 -1.99
C ILE A 90 6.63 11.11 -1.13
N ILE A 91 5.60 10.37 -1.56
CA ILE A 91 5.07 9.24 -0.79
C ILE A 91 5.94 8.01 -1.03
N SER A 92 6.33 7.30 0.03
CA SER A 92 7.07 6.05 -0.11
C SER A 92 6.21 4.95 -0.77
N TYR A 93 6.82 3.98 -1.46
CA TYR A 93 6.07 2.82 -1.97
C TYR A 93 5.43 2.01 -0.83
N ALA A 94 6.08 1.99 0.33
CA ALA A 94 5.58 1.34 1.53
C ALA A 94 4.21 1.92 1.94
N ASP A 95 4.15 3.24 2.12
CA ASP A 95 2.91 3.94 2.47
C ASP A 95 1.88 3.84 1.35
N PHE A 96 2.31 3.97 0.09
CA PHE A 96 1.39 3.96 -1.04
C PHE A 96 0.65 2.62 -1.19
N TYR A 97 1.35 1.49 -1.03
CA TYR A 97 0.72 0.16 -1.10
C TYR A 97 -0.20 -0.11 0.10
N GLN A 98 0.19 0.29 1.31
CA GLN A 98 -0.67 0.15 2.49
C GLN A 98 -1.90 1.07 2.42
N LEU A 99 -1.74 2.28 1.87
CA LEU A 99 -2.86 3.20 1.61
C LEU A 99 -3.84 2.61 0.58
N ALA A 100 -3.33 1.92 -0.45
CA ALA A 100 -4.16 1.24 -1.44
C ALA A 100 -5.04 0.14 -0.81
N GLU A 101 -4.53 -0.60 0.18
CA GLU A 101 -5.32 -1.56 0.97
C GLU A 101 -6.42 -0.89 1.78
N VAL A 102 -6.09 0.16 2.55
CA VAL A 102 -7.07 0.90 3.35
C VAL A 102 -8.22 1.40 2.47
N VAL A 103 -7.88 1.90 1.28
CA VAL A 103 -8.87 2.34 0.29
C VAL A 103 -9.65 1.16 -0.29
N ALA A 104 -9.00 0.04 -0.63
CA ALA A 104 -9.66 -1.15 -1.17
C ALA A 104 -10.69 -1.75 -0.20
N VAL A 105 -10.37 -1.83 1.09
CA VAL A 105 -11.30 -2.28 2.12
C VAL A 105 -12.47 -1.30 2.24
N GLY A 106 -12.21 0.01 2.27
CA GLY A 106 -13.26 1.03 2.38
C GLY A 106 -14.21 1.11 1.17
N ILE A 107 -13.84 0.59 0.00
CA ILE A 107 -14.71 0.56 -1.20
C ILE A 107 -15.62 -0.67 -1.20
N THR A 108 -15.21 -1.77 -0.58
CA THR A 108 -15.96 -3.05 -0.64
C THR A 108 -17.16 -3.11 0.31
N GLY A 109 -17.59 -1.97 0.86
CA GLY A 109 -18.84 -1.84 1.63
C GLY A 109 -18.71 -2.12 3.13
N TRP A 110 -17.51 -2.43 3.61
CA TRP A 110 -17.23 -2.44 5.04
C TRP A 110 -17.24 -1.00 5.54
N ASN A 111 -18.17 -0.65 6.42
CA ASN A 111 -18.24 0.66 7.08
C ASN A 111 -17.13 0.83 8.14
N LEU A 112 -15.91 0.38 7.81
CA LEU A 112 -14.74 0.36 8.67
C LEU A 112 -13.73 1.38 8.13
N GLU A 113 -13.52 2.45 8.86
CA GLU A 113 -12.39 3.34 8.62
C GLU A 113 -11.15 2.76 9.29
N ILE A 114 -10.29 2.11 8.50
CA ILE A 114 -8.98 1.65 8.98
C ILE A 114 -8.08 2.88 9.15
N PRO A 115 -7.57 3.17 10.37
CA PRO A 115 -6.66 4.29 10.58
C PRO A 115 -5.34 4.07 9.82
N PHE A 116 -4.93 5.06 9.03
CA PHE A 116 -3.67 5.05 8.29
C PHE A 116 -2.70 6.07 8.90
N HIS A 117 -1.46 5.63 9.16
CA HIS A 117 -0.39 6.48 9.71
C HIS A 117 0.81 6.43 8.76
N PRO A 118 1.16 7.54 8.08
CA PRO A 118 2.31 7.58 7.18
C PRO A 118 3.63 7.44 7.93
N ARG A 119 4.68 6.98 7.23
CA ARG A 119 6.02 6.74 7.77
C ARG A 119 7.14 7.29 6.90
#